data_AF-A0A1Z8S1I5-F1
#
_entry.id   AF-A0A1Z8S1I5-F1
#
_cell.length_a   1.000
_cell.length_b   1.000
_cell.length_c   1.000
_cell.angle_alpha   90.00
_cell.angle_beta   90.00
_cell.angle_gamma   90.00
#
_symmetry.space_group_name_H-M   'P 1'
#
loop_
_entity.id
_entity.type
_entity.pdbx_description
1 polymer ?
#
loop_
_entity_poly.entity_id
_entity_poly.type
_entity_poly.pdbx_seq_one_letter_code
_entity_poly.pdbx_strand_id
1 'polypeptide(L)'
;MTMIKQTLLTVGNAKISKGEAFGYLTKGLHLAPANLSGYEVCRWRSKGCTMACLNTAGRGQMNSVQDSRIAKTKLFFEQRFDFLTKLSKEITSTIKSASKKGLQAVFRPNLTSDIAWEDITNEDGKTIFEKHGSTQFYYYTKSFKRMKTFIDGELPSNYHLTFSCSEHNEEKCKMVLAMGGNVAVVFRNQLPETWNGFKVVNGDKSDLRFLDNQGVVVGLIEKGLAKKDLTGFVKEGINS
;
A
#
# COMPACT_ATOMS: atom_id res chain seq x y z
N MET A 1 -10.63 -29.59 3.75
CA MET A 1 -10.16 -28.29 3.19
C MET A 1 -9.02 -28.55 2.23
N THR A 2 -9.17 -28.14 0.97
CA THR A 2 -8.09 -28.20 -0.02
C THR A 2 -6.95 -27.29 0.44
N MET A 3 -5.72 -27.82 0.54
CA MET A 3 -4.58 -27.04 1.00
C MET A 3 -4.26 -25.93 -0.01
N ILE A 4 -4.44 -24.66 0.38
CA ILE A 4 -4.03 -23.51 -0.45
C ILE A 4 -2.50 -23.53 -0.61
N LYS A 5 -2.03 -23.91 -1.80
CA LYS A 5 -0.60 -23.90 -2.16
C LYS A 5 -0.07 -22.50 -2.47
N GLN A 6 -0.97 -21.55 -2.75
CA GLN A 6 -0.60 -20.18 -3.11
C GLN A 6 0.07 -19.46 -1.92
N THR A 7 1.27 -18.93 -2.14
CA THR A 7 1.89 -17.97 -1.20
C THR A 7 1.26 -16.60 -1.42
N LEU A 8 0.76 -15.95 -0.36
CA LEU A 8 0.02 -14.69 -0.44
C LEU A 8 0.97 -13.48 -0.38
N LEU A 9 1.82 -13.41 0.63
CA LEU A 9 2.78 -12.33 0.86
C LEU A 9 3.95 -12.41 -0.12
N THR A 10 4.20 -11.31 -0.83
CA THR A 10 5.25 -11.23 -1.83
C THR A 10 6.64 -11.25 -1.21
N VAL A 11 7.55 -12.00 -1.84
CA VAL A 11 9.00 -11.98 -1.60
C VAL A 11 9.65 -11.19 -2.74
N GLY A 12 10.57 -10.26 -2.42
CA GLY A 12 11.43 -9.64 -3.43
C GLY A 12 10.80 -8.50 -4.24
N ASN A 13 10.35 -7.45 -3.55
CA ASN A 13 10.13 -6.15 -4.17
C ASN A 13 11.32 -5.25 -3.80
N ALA A 14 12.04 -4.73 -4.80
CA ALA A 14 13.26 -3.96 -4.60
C ALA A 14 13.08 -2.74 -3.68
N LYS A 15 11.87 -2.15 -3.63
CA LYS A 15 11.56 -1.05 -2.70
C LYS A 15 11.38 -1.53 -1.27
N ILE A 16 10.72 -2.67 -1.10
CA ILE A 16 10.48 -3.32 0.20
C ILE A 16 11.80 -3.78 0.84
N SER A 17 12.74 -4.32 0.04
CA SER A 17 14.05 -4.77 0.53
C SER A 17 14.90 -3.64 1.12
N LYS A 18 14.66 -2.37 0.77
CA LYS A 18 15.37 -1.23 1.37
C LYS A 18 15.05 -1.04 2.86
N GLY A 19 13.92 -1.56 3.33
CA GLY A 19 13.55 -1.49 4.75
C GLY A 19 14.52 -2.24 5.68
N GLU A 20 15.24 -3.24 5.18
CA GLU A 20 16.17 -4.04 5.99
C GLU A 20 17.32 -3.19 6.52
N ALA A 21 17.77 -2.18 5.76
CA ALA A 21 18.78 -1.21 6.20
C ALA A 21 18.30 -0.32 7.37
N PHE A 22 16.98 -0.27 7.62
CA PHE A 22 16.36 0.44 8.74
C PHE A 22 15.92 -0.50 9.86
N GLY A 23 16.28 -1.81 9.80
CA GLY A 23 15.89 -2.79 10.81
C GLY A 23 14.53 -3.46 10.57
N TYR A 24 13.93 -3.29 9.38
CA TYR A 24 12.58 -3.80 9.10
C TYR A 24 12.55 -4.85 7.98
N LEU A 25 11.88 -5.97 8.22
CA LEU A 25 11.50 -6.95 7.19
C LEU A 25 10.08 -6.67 6.73
N THR A 26 9.94 -5.96 5.62
CA THR A 26 8.62 -5.68 5.04
C THR A 26 8.13 -6.86 4.19
N LYS A 27 6.85 -7.23 4.32
CA LYS A 27 6.12 -8.08 3.37
C LYS A 27 4.86 -7.37 2.92
N GLY A 28 4.49 -7.53 1.65
CA GLY A 28 3.24 -6.94 1.15
C GLY A 28 2.43 -7.90 0.32
N LEU A 29 1.17 -7.55 0.10
CA LEU A 29 0.22 -8.34 -0.66
C LEU A 29 -0.12 -7.61 -1.96
N HIS A 30 0.11 -8.28 -3.08
CA HIS A 30 -0.41 -7.87 -4.37
C HIS A 30 -1.67 -8.66 -4.70
N LEU A 31 -2.78 -7.95 -4.86
CA LEU A 31 -3.98 -8.41 -5.55
C LEU A 31 -3.96 -7.94 -7.01
N ALA A 32 -4.77 -8.57 -7.85
CA ALA A 32 -5.00 -8.14 -9.22
C ALA A 32 -5.81 -6.83 -9.16
N PRO A 33 -5.25 -5.70 -9.64
CA PRO A 33 -5.85 -4.39 -9.45
C PRO A 33 -7.16 -4.23 -10.22
N ALA A 34 -7.90 -3.17 -9.88
CA ALA A 34 -9.17 -2.85 -10.53
C ALA A 34 -10.10 -4.08 -10.50
N ASN A 35 -10.66 -4.45 -11.64
CA ASN A 35 -11.49 -5.64 -11.84
C ASN A 35 -10.79 -6.73 -12.67
N LEU A 36 -9.45 -6.74 -12.72
CA LEU A 36 -8.69 -7.66 -13.59
C LEU A 36 -8.98 -9.14 -13.31
N SER A 37 -9.29 -9.50 -12.06
CA SER A 37 -9.68 -10.87 -11.70
C SER A 37 -11.19 -11.16 -11.86
N GLY A 38 -11.98 -10.17 -12.26
CA GLY A 38 -13.46 -10.16 -12.16
C GLY A 38 -14.01 -9.51 -10.89
N TYR A 39 -13.15 -9.16 -9.91
CA TYR A 39 -13.57 -8.53 -8.65
C TYR A 39 -12.86 -7.19 -8.46
N GLU A 40 -13.59 -6.19 -7.95
CA GLU A 40 -13.06 -4.84 -7.72
C GLU A 40 -12.24 -4.74 -6.42
N VAL A 41 -10.95 -4.37 -6.52
CA VAL A 41 -10.07 -4.16 -5.34
C VAL A 41 -9.51 -2.75 -5.20
N CYS A 42 -9.78 -1.85 -6.15
CA CYS A 42 -9.31 -0.47 -6.18
C CYS A 42 -10.50 0.48 -6.43
N ARG A 43 -11.50 0.44 -5.55
CA ARG A 43 -12.76 1.21 -5.67
C ARG A 43 -12.54 2.71 -5.93
N TRP A 44 -11.46 3.28 -5.43
CA TRP A 44 -11.14 4.71 -5.54
C TRP A 44 -10.07 5.04 -6.60
N ARG A 45 -9.78 4.12 -7.54
CA ARG A 45 -8.82 4.40 -8.62
C ARG A 45 -9.34 5.53 -9.52
N SER A 46 -8.43 6.44 -9.89
CA SER A 46 -8.67 7.44 -10.92
C SER A 46 -8.26 6.93 -12.31
N LYS A 47 -8.51 7.71 -13.36
CA LYS A 47 -8.13 7.35 -14.74
C LYS A 47 -6.61 7.26 -14.86
N GLY A 48 -5.90 8.27 -14.36
CA GLY A 48 -4.44 8.32 -14.31
C GLY A 48 -3.85 7.20 -13.48
N CYS A 49 -4.40 6.92 -12.29
CA CYS A 49 -3.96 5.81 -11.46
C CYS A 49 -4.13 4.45 -12.15
N THR A 50 -5.19 4.28 -12.95
CA THR A 50 -5.45 3.05 -13.72
C THR A 50 -4.44 2.90 -14.85
N MET A 51 -4.20 3.97 -15.59
CA MET A 51 -3.20 4.01 -16.68
C MET A 51 -1.78 3.78 -16.16
N ALA A 52 -1.43 4.43 -15.05
CA ALA A 52 -0.12 4.39 -14.42
C ALA A 52 0.10 3.15 -13.52
N CYS A 53 -0.82 2.18 -13.53
CA CYS A 53 -0.85 1.11 -12.54
C CYS A 53 0.49 0.35 -12.45
N LEU A 54 1.03 0.24 -11.22
CA LEU A 54 2.27 -0.48 -10.95
C LEU A 54 2.15 -2.01 -11.11
N ASN A 55 0.95 -2.53 -11.38
CA ASN A 55 0.74 -3.96 -11.60
C ASN A 55 1.60 -4.50 -12.75
N THR A 56 1.84 -3.73 -13.80
CA THR A 56 2.67 -4.16 -14.94
C THR A 56 4.12 -3.68 -14.84
N ALA A 57 4.51 -2.97 -13.77
CA ALA A 57 5.86 -2.45 -13.63
C ALA A 57 6.87 -3.57 -13.29
N GLY A 58 8.04 -3.56 -13.96
CA GLY A 58 9.14 -4.49 -13.70
C GLY A 58 8.72 -5.95 -13.88
N ARG A 59 8.97 -6.81 -12.88
CA ARG A 59 8.54 -8.22 -12.87
C ARG A 59 7.01 -8.39 -12.84
N GLY A 60 6.27 -7.32 -12.55
CA GLY A 60 4.82 -7.32 -12.56
C GLY A 60 4.22 -7.78 -13.89
N GLN A 61 4.85 -7.47 -15.02
CA GLN A 61 4.35 -7.87 -16.35
C GLN A 61 4.43 -9.38 -16.65
N MET A 62 5.15 -10.17 -15.85
CA MET A 62 5.32 -11.61 -16.11
C MET A 62 4.00 -12.36 -15.89
N ASN A 63 3.65 -13.27 -16.80
CA ASN A 63 2.40 -14.05 -16.73
C ASN A 63 2.24 -14.76 -15.38
N SER A 64 3.27 -15.43 -14.89
CA SER A 64 3.23 -16.12 -13.59
C SER A 64 2.93 -15.18 -12.40
N VAL A 65 3.34 -13.91 -12.48
CA VAL A 65 3.03 -12.90 -11.45
C VAL A 65 1.59 -12.42 -11.59
N GLN A 66 1.11 -12.20 -12.82
CA GLN A 66 -0.29 -11.83 -13.08
C GLN A 66 -1.25 -12.93 -12.65
N ASP A 67 -0.99 -14.18 -13.04
CA ASP A 67 -1.78 -15.36 -12.67
C ASP A 67 -1.84 -15.53 -11.15
N SER A 68 -0.70 -15.34 -10.47
CA SER A 68 -0.65 -15.38 -9.01
C SER A 68 -1.52 -14.30 -8.36
N ARG A 69 -1.50 -13.06 -8.88
CA ARG A 69 -2.34 -11.96 -8.37
C ARG A 69 -3.82 -12.21 -8.61
N ILE A 70 -4.19 -12.73 -9.78
CA ILE A 70 -5.57 -13.10 -10.11
C ILE A 70 -6.04 -14.21 -9.16
N ALA A 71 -5.25 -15.28 -8.99
CA ALA A 71 -5.58 -16.39 -8.11
C ALA A 71 -5.75 -15.94 -6.65
N LYS A 72 -4.87 -15.08 -6.14
CA LYS A 72 -5.00 -14.49 -4.78
C LYS A 72 -6.29 -13.69 -4.62
N THR A 73 -6.65 -12.94 -5.65
CA THR A 73 -7.84 -12.08 -5.61
C THR A 73 -9.10 -12.91 -5.62
N LYS A 74 -9.19 -13.88 -6.53
CA LYS A 74 -10.29 -14.86 -6.55
C LYS A 74 -10.41 -15.58 -5.21
N LEU A 75 -9.30 -16.08 -4.67
CA LEU A 75 -9.28 -16.72 -3.36
C LEU A 75 -9.82 -15.81 -2.24
N PHE A 76 -9.44 -14.53 -2.23
CA PHE A 76 -9.94 -13.57 -1.23
C PHE A 76 -11.47 -13.34 -1.31
N PHE A 77 -12.05 -13.32 -2.51
CA PHE A 77 -13.49 -13.10 -2.69
C PHE A 77 -14.32 -14.38 -2.58
N GLU A 78 -13.81 -15.50 -3.08
CA GLU A 78 -14.53 -16.78 -3.18
C GLU A 78 -14.35 -17.63 -1.91
N GLN A 79 -13.21 -17.53 -1.22
CA GLN A 79 -12.86 -18.35 -0.05
C GLN A 79 -12.18 -17.48 1.04
N ARG A 80 -12.89 -16.42 1.46
CA ARG A 80 -12.33 -15.37 2.33
C ARG A 80 -11.70 -15.88 3.63
N PHE A 81 -12.36 -16.80 4.34
CA PHE A 81 -11.81 -17.31 5.61
C PHE A 81 -10.54 -18.12 5.40
N ASP A 82 -10.49 -18.97 4.38
CA ASP A 82 -9.29 -19.72 4.03
C ASP A 82 -8.13 -18.78 3.63
N PHE A 83 -8.44 -17.71 2.89
CA PHE A 83 -7.48 -16.66 2.55
C PHE A 83 -6.91 -16.00 3.81
N LEU A 84 -7.77 -15.54 4.73
CA LEU A 84 -7.37 -14.85 5.96
C LEU A 84 -6.56 -15.77 6.89
N THR A 85 -6.96 -17.04 7.00
CA THR A 85 -6.23 -18.05 7.77
C THR A 85 -4.85 -18.31 7.18
N LYS A 86 -4.73 -18.41 5.85
CA LYS A 86 -3.43 -18.52 5.17
C LYS A 86 -2.56 -17.28 5.38
N LEU A 87 -3.14 -16.08 5.23
CA LEU A 87 -2.44 -14.81 5.40
C LEU A 87 -1.90 -14.66 6.83
N SER A 88 -2.73 -14.98 7.83
CA SER A 88 -2.32 -14.97 9.24
C SER A 88 -1.15 -15.91 9.52
N LYS A 89 -1.16 -17.12 8.94
CA LYS A 89 -0.03 -18.07 9.09
C LYS A 89 1.26 -17.53 8.47
N GLU A 90 1.18 -16.88 7.31
CA GLU A 90 2.35 -16.26 6.66
C GLU A 90 2.89 -15.06 7.45
N ILE A 91 2.03 -14.25 8.05
CA ILE A 91 2.42 -13.16 8.96
C ILE A 91 3.19 -13.73 10.15
N THR A 92 2.63 -14.71 10.86
CA THR A 92 3.29 -15.34 12.02
C THR A 92 4.64 -15.94 11.65
N SER A 93 4.73 -16.62 10.50
CA SER A 93 6.00 -17.18 10.00
C SER A 93 7.03 -16.09 9.69
N THR A 94 6.58 -14.98 9.08
CA THR A 94 7.44 -13.84 8.76
C THR A 94 7.95 -13.16 10.02
N ILE A 95 7.12 -12.97 11.05
CA ILE A 95 7.53 -12.41 12.36
C ILE A 95 8.65 -13.26 12.97
N LYS A 96 8.49 -14.59 13.00
CA LYS A 96 9.52 -15.50 13.50
C LYS A 96 10.82 -15.40 12.69
N SER A 97 10.72 -15.32 11.37
CA SER A 97 11.88 -15.19 10.48
C SER A 97 12.60 -13.85 10.64
N ALA A 98 11.87 -12.75 10.79
CA ALA A 98 12.43 -11.43 11.04
C ALA A 98 13.18 -11.37 12.36
N SER A 99 12.57 -11.89 13.44
CA SER A 99 13.18 -11.96 14.77
C SER A 99 14.51 -12.71 14.76
N LYS A 100 14.60 -13.86 14.06
CA LYS A 100 15.86 -14.62 13.90
C LYS A 100 16.96 -13.83 13.18
N LYS A 101 16.59 -12.81 12.40
CA LYS A 101 17.52 -11.93 11.68
C LYS A 101 17.78 -10.61 12.40
N GLY A 102 17.25 -10.41 13.61
CA GLY A 102 17.33 -9.13 14.32
C GLY A 102 16.52 -8.01 13.65
N LEU A 103 15.50 -8.35 12.86
CA LEU A 103 14.63 -7.39 12.16
C LEU A 103 13.21 -7.40 12.74
N GLN A 104 12.51 -6.27 12.62
CA GLN A 104 11.08 -6.16 12.92
C GLN A 104 10.24 -6.41 11.65
N ALA A 105 9.32 -7.37 11.71
CA ALA A 105 8.41 -7.63 10.59
C ALA A 105 7.30 -6.56 10.50
N VAL A 106 7.04 -6.06 9.29
CA VAL A 106 5.97 -5.08 9.02
C VAL A 106 5.24 -5.43 7.73
N PHE A 107 3.95 -5.09 7.65
CA PHE A 107 3.08 -5.62 6.59
C PHE A 107 2.32 -4.56 5.83
N ARG A 108 2.32 -4.68 4.50
CA ARG A 108 1.58 -3.84 3.56
C ARG A 108 0.55 -4.65 2.79
N PRO A 109 -0.64 -4.89 3.35
CA PRO A 109 -1.67 -5.74 2.73
C PRO A 109 -2.31 -5.10 1.48
N ASN A 110 -2.01 -3.83 1.18
CA ASN A 110 -2.41 -3.13 -0.04
C ASN A 110 -1.18 -2.60 -0.81
N LEU A 111 -0.68 -3.38 -1.78
CA LEU A 111 0.31 -2.91 -2.75
C LEU A 111 -0.32 -2.43 -4.06
N THR A 112 -1.23 -3.21 -4.63
CA THR A 112 -1.96 -2.92 -5.89
C THR A 112 -3.47 -3.00 -5.70
N SER A 113 -3.91 -2.69 -4.49
CA SER A 113 -5.30 -2.67 -4.04
C SER A 113 -5.51 -1.52 -3.06
N ASP A 114 -6.76 -1.20 -2.78
CA ASP A 114 -7.20 -0.28 -1.72
C ASP A 114 -8.41 -0.92 -1.03
N ILE A 115 -8.16 -2.03 -0.34
CA ILE A 115 -9.15 -2.75 0.48
C ILE A 115 -9.16 -2.15 1.90
N ALA A 116 -10.35 -1.98 2.49
CA ALA A 116 -10.50 -1.59 3.88
C ALA A 116 -10.31 -2.82 4.79
N TRP A 117 -9.05 -3.14 5.11
CA TRP A 117 -8.71 -4.32 5.91
C TRP A 117 -9.23 -4.23 7.36
N GLU A 118 -9.51 -3.02 7.83
CA GLU A 118 -10.10 -2.74 9.14
C GLU A 118 -11.55 -3.21 9.24
N ASP A 119 -12.23 -3.40 8.12
CA ASP A 119 -13.63 -3.85 8.08
C ASP A 119 -13.74 -5.37 7.86
N ILE A 120 -12.61 -6.08 7.73
CA ILE A 120 -12.59 -7.50 7.35
C ILE A 120 -12.21 -8.35 8.55
N THR A 121 -13.20 -9.09 9.05
CA THR A 121 -13.01 -10.06 10.13
C THR A 121 -12.79 -11.47 9.58
N ASN A 122 -12.01 -12.25 10.32
CA ASN A 122 -11.87 -13.68 10.11
C ASN A 122 -13.02 -14.47 10.77
N GLU A 123 -12.92 -15.81 10.73
CA GLU A 123 -13.85 -16.74 11.39
C GLU A 123 -13.98 -16.51 12.91
N ASP A 124 -12.95 -15.95 13.55
CA ASP A 124 -12.94 -15.62 14.98
C ASP A 124 -13.59 -14.25 15.28
N GLY A 125 -14.14 -13.56 14.28
CA GLY A 125 -14.69 -12.21 14.43
C GLY A 125 -13.63 -11.12 14.60
N LYS A 126 -12.35 -11.41 14.34
CA LYS A 126 -11.23 -10.48 14.51
C LYS A 126 -10.65 -10.03 13.17
N THR A 127 -10.26 -8.77 13.09
CA THR A 127 -9.48 -8.22 12.00
C THR A 127 -8.03 -8.74 12.04
N ILE A 128 -7.31 -8.55 10.95
CA ILE A 128 -5.88 -8.90 10.89
C ILE A 128 -5.04 -8.04 11.85
N PHE A 129 -5.50 -6.82 12.14
CA PHE A 129 -4.84 -5.89 13.04
C PHE A 129 -4.93 -6.38 14.48
N GLU A 130 -6.12 -6.81 14.92
CA GLU A 130 -6.34 -7.36 16.26
C GLU A 130 -5.60 -8.68 16.47
N LYS A 131 -5.60 -9.57 15.46
CA LYS A 131 -4.92 -10.87 15.55
C LYS A 131 -3.40 -10.74 15.66
N HIS A 132 -2.83 -9.64 15.18
CA HIS A 132 -1.39 -9.35 15.19
C HIS A 132 -1.09 -7.98 15.82
N GLY A 133 -1.69 -7.68 16.98
CA GLY A 133 -1.71 -6.35 17.61
C GLY A 133 -0.34 -5.70 17.88
N SER A 134 0.74 -6.48 18.02
CA SER A 134 2.11 -5.96 18.21
C SER A 134 2.86 -5.67 16.91
N THR A 135 2.23 -5.91 15.76
CA THR A 135 2.84 -5.82 14.44
C THR A 135 2.36 -4.58 13.70
N GLN A 136 3.29 -3.81 13.12
CA GLN A 136 2.94 -2.64 12.32
C GLN A 136 2.40 -3.04 10.94
N PHE A 137 1.23 -2.49 10.62
CA PHE A 137 0.66 -2.50 9.29
C PHE A 137 0.64 -1.09 8.71
N TYR A 138 0.79 -0.98 7.39
CA TYR A 138 0.68 0.31 6.74
C TYR A 138 0.36 0.16 5.26
N TYR A 139 -0.37 1.11 4.69
CA TYR A 139 -0.59 1.17 3.25
C TYR A 139 -1.19 2.51 2.82
N TYR A 140 -1.49 2.62 1.51
CA TYR A 140 -1.98 3.84 0.92
C TYR A 140 -3.48 3.71 0.67
N THR A 141 -4.22 4.81 0.80
CA THR A 141 -5.63 4.87 0.42
C THR A 141 -5.97 6.15 -0.33
N LYS A 142 -6.95 6.10 -1.24
CA LYS A 142 -7.58 7.29 -1.84
C LYS A 142 -8.91 7.64 -1.17
N SER A 143 -9.34 6.86 -0.18
CA SER A 143 -10.56 7.14 0.57
C SER A 143 -10.33 8.25 1.59
N PHE A 144 -10.88 9.43 1.30
CA PHE A 144 -10.79 10.58 2.21
C PHE A 144 -11.48 10.29 3.55
N LYS A 145 -12.62 9.58 3.54
CA LYS A 145 -13.32 9.18 4.76
C LYS A 145 -12.42 8.32 5.66
N ARG A 146 -11.77 7.30 5.09
CA ARG A 146 -10.86 6.41 5.87
C ARG A 146 -9.63 7.15 6.38
N MET A 147 -9.09 8.06 5.58
CA MET A 147 -7.98 8.91 6.02
C MET A 147 -8.38 9.80 7.21
N LYS A 148 -9.59 10.39 7.18
CA LYS A 148 -10.10 11.18 8.30
C LYS A 148 -10.23 10.31 9.56
N THR A 149 -10.87 9.15 9.48
CA THR A 149 -10.98 8.19 10.61
C THR A 149 -9.62 7.78 11.16
N PHE A 150 -8.60 7.63 10.31
CA PHE A 150 -7.22 7.37 10.76
C PHE A 150 -6.62 8.56 11.52
N ILE A 151 -6.76 9.78 10.99
CA ILE A 151 -6.25 11.00 11.62
C ILE A 151 -6.94 11.24 12.98
N ASP A 152 -8.24 10.96 13.06
CA ASP A 152 -9.03 11.07 14.29
C ASP A 152 -8.67 9.99 15.34
N GLY A 153 -7.77 9.06 15.02
CA GLY A 153 -7.30 8.02 15.95
C GLY A 153 -8.28 6.87 16.15
N GLU A 154 -9.28 6.74 15.29
CA GLU A 154 -10.37 5.75 15.41
C GLU A 154 -10.04 4.40 14.73
N LEU A 155 -8.90 4.30 14.03
CA LEU A 155 -8.40 3.05 13.45
C LEU A 155 -7.39 2.37 14.40
N PRO A 156 -7.13 1.06 14.23
CA PRO A 156 -6.19 0.32 15.08
C PRO A 156 -4.83 1.02 15.24
N SER A 157 -4.31 1.05 16.47
CA SER A 157 -3.08 1.79 16.81
C SER A 157 -1.82 1.24 16.12
N ASN A 158 -1.83 -0.02 15.69
CA ASN A 158 -0.75 -0.68 14.96
C ASN A 158 -0.87 -0.51 13.43
N TYR A 159 -1.64 0.47 12.96
CA TYR A 159 -1.93 0.66 11.54
C TYR A 159 -1.71 2.12 11.12
N HIS A 160 -1.00 2.32 10.01
CA HIS A 160 -0.71 3.65 9.45
C HIS A 160 -1.27 3.79 8.03
N LEU A 161 -1.94 4.91 7.75
CA LEU A 161 -2.41 5.25 6.41
C LEU A 161 -1.66 6.45 5.81
N THR A 162 -1.35 6.35 4.52
CA THR A 162 -0.90 7.48 3.69
C THR A 162 -1.93 7.77 2.60
N PHE A 163 -2.38 9.03 2.49
CA PHE A 163 -3.35 9.40 1.47
C PHE A 163 -2.70 9.45 0.10
N SER A 164 -3.33 8.92 -0.94
CA SER A 164 -2.76 8.90 -2.28
C SER A 164 -3.37 10.01 -3.13
N CYS A 165 -2.51 10.92 -3.62
CA CYS A 165 -2.90 11.92 -4.59
C CYS A 165 -3.29 11.28 -5.93
N SER A 166 -4.19 11.96 -6.65
CA SER A 166 -4.58 11.71 -8.02
C SER A 166 -4.86 13.03 -8.74
N GLU A 167 -5.15 12.95 -10.02
CA GLU A 167 -5.51 14.08 -10.87
C GLU A 167 -6.82 14.78 -10.48
N HIS A 168 -7.60 14.25 -9.53
CA HIS A 168 -8.93 14.75 -9.17
C HIS A 168 -9.14 15.01 -7.67
N ASN A 169 -8.12 14.84 -6.83
CA ASN A 169 -8.29 14.94 -5.37
C ASN A 169 -7.31 15.90 -4.69
N GLU A 170 -6.76 16.86 -5.42
CA GLU A 170 -5.74 17.77 -4.89
C GLU A 170 -6.24 18.59 -3.69
N GLU A 171 -7.46 19.12 -3.74
CA GLU A 171 -8.05 19.83 -2.60
C GLU A 171 -8.19 18.93 -1.36
N LYS A 172 -8.56 17.66 -1.54
CA LYS A 172 -8.56 16.68 -0.44
C LYS A 172 -7.16 16.41 0.08
N CYS A 173 -6.13 16.45 -0.77
CA CYS A 173 -4.74 16.31 -0.33
C CYS A 173 -4.34 17.48 0.57
N LYS A 174 -4.66 18.73 0.18
CA LYS A 174 -4.41 19.92 1.00
C LYS A 174 -5.11 19.82 2.35
N MET A 175 -6.37 19.38 2.37
CA MET A 175 -7.11 19.13 3.61
C MET A 175 -6.44 18.07 4.48
N VAL A 176 -6.02 16.93 3.92
CA VAL A 176 -5.33 15.86 4.67
C VAL A 176 -4.04 16.39 5.29
N LEU A 177 -3.23 17.11 4.53
CA LEU A 177 -1.98 17.71 5.02
C LEU A 177 -2.23 18.71 6.15
N ALA A 178 -3.23 19.58 6.00
CA ALA A 178 -3.62 20.54 7.03
C ALA A 178 -4.13 19.88 8.32
N MET A 179 -4.75 18.70 8.22
CA MET A 179 -5.16 17.88 9.37
C MET A 179 -4.02 17.04 9.96
N GLY A 180 -2.79 17.16 9.46
CA GLY A 180 -1.62 16.41 9.94
C GLY A 180 -1.44 15.02 9.31
N GLY A 181 -2.27 14.63 8.35
CA GLY A 181 -2.11 13.39 7.59
C GLY A 181 -1.02 13.50 6.52
N ASN A 182 -0.44 12.35 6.14
CA ASN A 182 0.58 12.30 5.10
C ASN A 182 -0.04 12.03 3.72
N VAL A 183 0.49 12.67 2.68
CA VAL A 183 0.02 12.51 1.29
C VAL A 183 1.14 12.04 0.38
N ALA A 184 0.94 10.91 -0.30
CA ALA A 184 1.81 10.44 -1.37
C ALA A 184 1.48 11.11 -2.70
N VAL A 185 2.47 11.73 -3.32
CA VAL A 185 2.38 12.42 -4.61
C VAL A 185 3.45 11.86 -5.54
N VAL A 186 3.06 11.57 -6.79
CA VAL A 186 4.00 11.15 -7.84
C VAL A 186 4.44 12.38 -8.61
N PHE A 187 5.73 12.63 -8.68
CA PHE A 187 6.34 13.76 -9.38
C PHE A 187 7.08 13.30 -10.63
N ARG A 188 7.17 14.19 -11.63
CA ARG A 188 7.91 14.00 -12.87
C ARG A 188 9.39 14.29 -12.65
N ASN A 189 10.24 13.31 -12.95
CA ASN A 189 11.71 13.34 -12.98
C ASN A 189 12.44 13.69 -11.67
N GLN A 190 11.93 14.64 -10.88
CA GLN A 190 12.55 15.18 -9.67
C GLN A 190 11.51 15.42 -8.57
N LEU A 191 11.98 15.49 -7.32
CA LEU A 191 11.16 15.86 -6.17
C LEU A 191 11.40 17.35 -5.87
N PRO A 192 10.36 18.20 -5.80
CA PRO A 192 10.51 19.57 -5.32
C PRO A 192 10.77 19.56 -3.81
N GLU A 193 11.23 20.68 -3.24
CA GLU A 193 11.42 20.78 -1.78
C GLU A 193 10.07 20.85 -1.04
N THR A 194 9.10 21.50 -1.65
CA THR A 194 7.74 21.67 -1.14
C THR A 194 6.68 21.40 -2.21
N TRP A 195 5.49 21.02 -1.78
CA TRP A 195 4.30 20.93 -2.64
C TRP A 195 3.10 21.48 -1.87
N ASN A 196 2.43 22.50 -2.42
CA ASN A 196 1.36 23.25 -1.73
C ASN A 196 1.80 23.81 -0.36
N GLY A 197 3.05 24.24 -0.23
CA GLY A 197 3.62 24.77 1.02
C GLY A 197 4.04 23.70 2.05
N PHE A 198 3.79 22.42 1.78
CA PHE A 198 4.19 21.32 2.67
C PHE A 198 5.51 20.70 2.24
N LYS A 199 6.34 20.32 3.21
CA LYS A 199 7.62 19.66 2.98
C LYS A 199 7.45 18.34 2.21
N VAL A 200 8.27 18.15 1.19
CA VAL A 200 8.36 16.89 0.45
C VAL A 200 9.49 16.03 1.01
N VAL A 201 9.17 14.79 1.37
CA VAL A 201 10.14 13.77 1.76
C VAL A 201 10.29 12.73 0.65
N ASN A 202 11.50 12.17 0.51
CA ASN A 202 11.79 11.20 -0.54
C ASN A 202 11.25 9.80 -0.18
N GLY A 203 10.07 9.48 -0.69
CA GLY A 203 9.40 8.19 -0.53
C GLY A 203 10.01 7.04 -1.33
N ASP A 204 11.06 7.26 -2.12
CA ASP A 204 11.81 6.22 -2.83
C ASP A 204 13.02 5.69 -2.04
N LYS A 205 13.42 6.37 -0.94
CA LYS A 205 14.47 5.89 -0.02
C LYS A 205 14.07 4.60 0.70
N SER A 206 12.83 4.50 1.17
CA SER A 206 12.26 3.27 1.77
C SER A 206 10.75 3.22 1.52
N ASP A 207 10.09 2.13 1.87
CA ASP A 207 8.61 2.04 1.87
C ASP A 207 7.97 2.34 3.23
N LEU A 208 8.77 2.64 4.26
CA LEU A 208 8.35 2.66 5.67
C LEU A 208 7.66 3.98 6.05
N ARG A 209 6.42 4.18 5.59
CA ARG A 209 5.69 5.45 5.79
C ARG A 209 5.34 5.80 7.22
N PHE A 210 5.20 4.79 8.08
CA PHE A 210 4.93 4.99 9.49
C PHE A 210 6.10 5.63 10.26
N LEU A 211 7.27 5.77 9.63
CA LEU A 211 8.43 6.49 10.18
C LEU A 211 8.53 7.93 9.68
N ASP A 212 7.72 8.32 8.70
CA ASP A 212 7.71 9.69 8.20
C ASP A 212 7.07 10.61 9.26
N ASN A 213 7.54 11.85 9.35
CA ASN A 213 6.88 12.89 10.15
C ASN A 213 5.42 13.08 9.68
N GLN A 214 4.57 13.63 10.54
CA GLN A 214 3.19 13.96 10.21
C GLN A 214 3.11 15.24 9.35
N GLY A 215 2.03 15.37 8.58
CA GLY A 215 1.76 16.53 7.72
C GLY A 215 2.74 16.71 6.56
N VAL A 216 3.36 15.62 6.07
CA VAL A 216 4.35 15.70 4.97
C VAL A 216 3.83 15.13 3.65
N VAL A 217 4.41 15.63 2.55
CA VAL A 217 4.22 15.08 1.22
C VAL A 217 5.26 13.98 1.00
N VAL A 218 4.82 12.75 0.82
CA VAL A 218 5.67 11.62 0.44
C VAL A 218 5.85 11.63 -1.08
N GLY A 219 6.91 12.27 -1.54
CA GLY A 219 7.24 12.37 -2.96
C GLY A 219 7.79 11.07 -3.54
N LEU A 220 7.27 10.67 -4.69
CA LEU A 220 7.70 9.50 -5.45
C LEU A 220 8.03 9.91 -6.88
N ILE A 221 9.14 9.42 -7.44
CA ILE A 221 9.43 9.61 -8.86
C ILE A 221 8.60 8.62 -9.68
N GLU A 222 8.07 9.08 -10.82
CA GLU A 222 7.24 8.28 -11.69
C GLU A 222 7.98 7.07 -12.28
N LYS A 223 7.26 5.95 -12.42
CA LYS A 223 7.81 4.67 -12.87
C LYS A 223 6.88 3.99 -13.86
N GLY A 224 7.48 3.18 -14.74
CA GLY A 224 6.73 2.41 -15.73
C GLY A 224 5.84 3.30 -16.58
N LEU A 225 4.55 2.93 -16.68
CA LEU A 225 3.57 3.64 -17.50
C LEU A 225 3.30 5.08 -17.03
N ALA A 226 3.55 5.39 -15.76
CA ALA A 226 3.40 6.75 -15.23
C ALA A 226 4.29 7.78 -15.95
N LYS A 227 5.42 7.37 -16.55
CA LYS A 227 6.27 8.25 -17.38
C LYS A 227 5.53 8.86 -18.57
N LYS A 228 4.50 8.16 -19.05
CA LYS A 228 3.64 8.58 -20.17
C LYS A 228 2.36 9.26 -19.70
N ASP A 229 2.25 9.58 -18.41
CA ASP A 229 1.05 10.20 -17.89
C ASP A 229 0.82 11.59 -18.50
N LEU A 230 -0.39 11.79 -18.99
CA LEU A 230 -0.93 13.05 -19.48
C LEU A 230 -2.25 13.40 -18.78
N THR A 231 -2.70 12.62 -17.79
CA THR A 231 -3.96 12.90 -17.09
C THR A 231 -3.81 13.90 -15.96
N GLY A 232 -2.58 14.23 -15.56
CA GLY A 232 -2.27 15.04 -14.37
C GLY A 232 -2.16 14.22 -13.08
N PHE A 233 -2.00 12.89 -13.19
CA PHE A 233 -1.72 12.02 -12.06
C PHE A 233 -0.28 12.18 -11.57
N VAL A 234 0.65 12.35 -12.51
CA VAL A 234 2.02 12.77 -12.24
C VAL A 234 2.07 14.30 -12.22
N LYS A 235 2.57 14.86 -11.13
CA LYS A 235 2.74 16.29 -10.91
C LYS A 235 4.11 16.74 -11.39
N GLU A 236 4.23 17.98 -11.86
CA GLU A 236 5.52 18.54 -12.19
C GLU A 236 6.32 18.83 -10.92
N GLY A 237 7.60 18.45 -10.89
CA GLY A 237 8.49 18.63 -9.74
C GLY A 237 9.16 20.01 -9.69
N ILE A 238 8.52 21.03 -10.26
CA ILE A 238 9.04 22.41 -10.26
C ILE A 238 8.56 23.08 -8.98
N ASN A 239 9.44 23.84 -8.33
CA ASN A 239 9.08 24.68 -7.17
C ASN A 239 7.99 25.67 -7.61
N SER A 240 6.73 25.31 -7.38
CA SER A 240 5.57 26.18 -7.45
C SER A 240 5.58 27.16 -6.29
#